data_AF-A0A1C5MFJ3-F1
#
_entry.id   AF-A0A1C5MFJ3-F1
#
_cell.length_a   1.000
_cell.length_b   1.000
_cell.length_c   1.000
_cell.angle_alpha   90.00
_cell.angle_beta   90.00
_cell.angle_gamma   90.00
#
_symmetry.space_group_name_H-M   'P 1'
#
loop_
_entity.id
_entity.type
_entity.pdbx_description
1 polymer ?
#
loop_
_entity_poly.entity_id
_entity_poly.type
_entity_poly.pdbx_seq_one_letter_code
_entity_poly.pdbx_strand_id
1 'polypeptide(L)'
;MKIEKIHIYNEENSKSGGPEATLIRVCEFLDDLKDKDGRYPKKEISYCRAYYKGQWWRTWFSVQELSDRSLGEEIDSFVDAFFERREFYDLDSLSEFCRNYAAATTDPTEYNLFSDTEHFNIWIRLITRSNDYNVYLTFLEK
;
A
#
# COMPACT_ATOMS: atom_id res chain seq x y z
N MET A 1 1.80 23.87 0.51
CA MET A 1 0.87 22.72 0.52
C MET A 1 1.37 21.77 1.60
N LYS A 2 0.62 21.60 2.71
CA LYS A 2 1.06 20.69 3.78
C LYS A 2 1.02 19.27 3.22
N ILE A 3 2.13 18.55 3.33
CA ILE A 3 2.15 17.11 3.10
C ILE A 3 1.34 16.51 4.25
N GLU A 4 0.11 16.09 3.98
CA GLU A 4 -0.69 15.38 4.98
C GLU A 4 -0.12 13.96 5.09
N LYS A 5 0.76 13.80 6.08
CA LYS A 5 1.24 12.50 6.53
C LYS A 5 0.10 11.83 7.29
N ILE A 6 -0.37 10.69 6.79
CA ILE A 6 -1.37 9.87 7.47
C ILE A 6 -0.65 8.70 8.13
N HIS A 7 -0.51 8.74 9.44
CA HIS A 7 0.17 7.71 10.22
C HIS A 7 -0.67 6.44 10.28
N ILE A 8 -0.14 5.32 9.79
CA ILE A 8 -0.76 3.99 9.82
C ILE A 8 -0.61 3.36 11.21
N TYR A 9 0.46 3.70 11.94
CA TYR A 9 0.69 3.28 13.33
C TYR A 9 1.01 4.47 14.25
N ASN A 10 0.63 4.34 15.53
CA ASN A 10 1.25 5.05 16.65
C ASN A 10 1.75 4.02 17.67
N GLU A 11 2.76 4.36 18.48
CA GLU A 11 3.31 3.46 19.53
C GLU A 11 2.23 2.87 20.45
N GLU A 12 1.09 3.55 20.61
CA GLU A 12 -0.01 3.14 21.48
C GLU A 12 -0.92 2.04 20.91
N ASN A 13 -1.04 1.92 19.58
CA ASN A 13 -1.94 0.93 18.94
C ASN A 13 -1.23 -0.30 18.39
N SER A 14 0.11 -0.31 18.33
CA SER A 14 0.82 -1.51 17.91
C SER A 14 0.84 -2.52 19.06
N LYS A 15 0.14 -3.64 18.92
CA LYS A 15 0.33 -4.79 19.82
C LYS A 15 1.71 -5.47 19.62
N SER A 16 2.55 -4.95 18.73
CA SER A 16 3.76 -5.61 18.24
C SER A 16 4.93 -4.67 17.86
N GLY A 17 4.98 -3.43 18.37
CA GLY A 17 6.17 -2.56 18.20
C GLY A 17 6.59 -2.30 16.75
N GLY A 18 5.66 -2.37 15.80
CA GLY A 18 5.95 -2.21 14.36
C GLY A 18 6.40 -0.79 14.00
N PRO A 19 7.17 -0.62 12.91
CA PRO A 19 7.70 0.67 12.50
C PRO A 19 6.59 1.68 12.18
N GLU A 20 6.84 2.95 12.49
CA GLU A 20 5.94 4.05 12.12
C GLU A 20 5.85 4.14 10.59
N ALA A 21 4.67 3.87 10.04
CA ALA A 21 4.43 3.98 8.60
C ALA A 21 3.49 5.16 8.31
N THR A 22 3.76 5.87 7.21
CA THR A 22 3.01 7.04 6.81
C THR A 22 2.58 6.93 5.35
N LEU A 23 1.30 7.12 5.08
CA LEU A 23 0.82 7.28 3.71
C LEU A 23 1.16 8.68 3.21
N ILE A 24 1.85 8.73 2.07
CA ILE A 24 2.19 9.95 1.33
C ILE A 24 1.72 9.84 -0.12
N ARG A 25 1.39 11.00 -0.70
CA ARG A 25 0.92 11.10 -2.10
C ARG A 25 2.03 11.27 -3.13
N VAL A 26 3.24 11.58 -2.69
CA VAL A 26 4.40 11.79 -3.57
C VAL A 26 5.30 10.57 -3.47
N CYS A 27 5.70 10.02 -4.61
CA CYS A 27 6.64 8.90 -4.63
C CYS A 27 8.06 9.42 -4.37
N GLU A 28 8.65 9.01 -3.26
CA GLU A 28 10.03 9.36 -2.91
C GLU A 28 11.05 8.34 -3.46
N PHE A 29 10.57 7.20 -3.97
CA PHE A 29 11.38 6.09 -4.49
C PHE A 29 11.05 5.76 -5.96
N LEU A 30 10.82 6.80 -6.78
CA LEU A 30 10.39 6.62 -8.18
C LEU A 30 11.38 5.78 -9.02
N ASP A 31 12.67 5.83 -8.67
CA ASP A 31 13.73 5.07 -9.34
C ASP A 31 13.66 3.56 -9.04
N ASP A 32 13.07 3.16 -7.92
CA ASP A 32 12.84 1.75 -7.55
C ASP A 32 11.61 1.17 -8.29
N LEU A 33 10.66 2.02 -8.67
CA LEU A 33 9.43 1.65 -9.39
C LEU A 33 9.64 1.38 -10.88
N LYS A 34 10.72 1.87 -11.48
CA LYS A 34 10.97 1.77 -12.92
C LYS A 34 12.12 0.80 -13.21
N ASP A 35 11.81 -0.39 -13.72
CA ASP A 35 12.82 -1.18 -14.45
C ASP A 35 13.19 -0.53 -15.81
N LYS A 36 14.18 -1.10 -16.50
CA LYS A 36 14.66 -0.61 -17.80
C LYS A 36 13.63 -0.80 -18.94
N ASP A 37 12.63 -1.67 -18.75
CA ASP A 37 11.62 -2.05 -19.73
C ASP A 37 10.21 -1.48 -19.40
N GLY A 38 10.08 -0.75 -18.28
CA GLY A 38 8.89 -0.11 -17.76
C GLY A 38 7.80 -1.04 -17.22
N ARG A 39 8.07 -2.33 -16.96
CA ARG A 39 7.01 -3.32 -16.67
C ARG A 39 6.83 -3.66 -15.19
N TYR A 40 7.92 -3.78 -14.42
CA TYR A 40 7.84 -4.12 -12.99
C TYR A 40 8.85 -3.32 -12.15
N PRO A 41 8.58 -3.08 -10.85
CA PRO A 41 9.57 -2.52 -9.94
C PRO A 41 10.77 -3.45 -9.76
N LYS A 42 12.00 -2.91 -9.72
CA LYS A 42 13.24 -3.74 -9.71
C LYS A 42 13.41 -4.58 -8.45
N LYS A 43 12.89 -4.08 -7.32
CA LYS A 43 13.08 -4.66 -5.99
C LYS A 43 11.79 -5.28 -5.43
N GLU A 44 10.81 -5.55 -6.29
CA GLU A 44 9.55 -6.17 -5.88
C GLU A 44 9.80 -7.56 -5.30
N ILE A 45 9.45 -7.73 -4.02
CA ILE A 45 9.58 -9.02 -3.32
C ILE A 45 8.23 -9.73 -3.23
N SER A 46 7.17 -8.99 -3.00
CA SER A 46 5.81 -9.50 -2.89
C SER A 46 4.79 -8.40 -3.13
N TYR A 47 3.56 -8.82 -3.42
CA TYR A 47 2.42 -7.93 -3.37
C TYR A 47 1.17 -8.62 -2.84
N CYS A 48 0.34 -7.85 -2.15
CA CYS A 48 -1.02 -8.23 -1.78
C CYS A 48 -2.01 -7.57 -2.75
N ARG A 49 -2.87 -8.38 -3.38
CA ARG A 49 -4.08 -7.86 -4.05
C ARG A 49 -5.28 -8.07 -3.14
N ALA A 50 -5.95 -7.00 -2.78
CA ALA A 50 -7.26 -7.05 -2.13
C ALA A 50 -8.36 -6.65 -3.12
N TYR A 51 -9.46 -7.39 -3.13
CA TYR A 51 -10.67 -7.01 -3.86
C TYR A 51 -11.86 -6.93 -2.90
N TYR A 52 -12.80 -6.02 -3.16
CA TYR A 52 -13.94 -5.82 -2.27
C TYR A 52 -15.16 -6.62 -2.71
N LYS A 53 -15.69 -7.45 -1.79
CA LYS A 53 -16.96 -8.16 -1.97
C LYS A 53 -17.67 -8.30 -0.62
N GLY A 54 -18.24 -7.20 -0.14
CA GLY A 54 -18.83 -7.06 1.20
C GLY A 54 -17.80 -6.99 2.34
N GLN A 55 -16.56 -7.40 2.05
CA GLN A 55 -15.35 -7.23 2.84
C GLN A 55 -14.15 -7.30 1.88
N TRP A 56 -12.96 -6.95 2.38
CA TRP A 56 -11.72 -7.12 1.62
C TRP A 56 -11.26 -8.57 1.63
N TRP A 57 -11.15 -9.14 0.44
CA TRP A 57 -10.57 -10.45 0.22
C TRP A 57 -9.16 -10.29 -0.30
N ARG A 58 -8.18 -10.82 0.44
CA ARG A 58 -6.75 -10.63 0.18
C ARG A 58 -6.15 -11.87 -0.46
N THR A 59 -5.27 -11.66 -1.43
CA THR A 59 -4.49 -12.71 -2.07
C THR A 59 -3.04 -12.26 -2.16
N TRP A 60 -2.15 -13.10 -1.66
CA TRP A 60 -0.71 -12.87 -1.65
C TRP A 60 -0.04 -13.46 -2.88
N PHE A 61 0.93 -12.72 -3.40
CA PHE A 61 1.77 -13.13 -4.51
C PHE A 61 3.23 -12.88 -4.13
N SER A 62 4.01 -13.96 -4.05
CA SER A 62 5.46 -13.87 -3.85
C SER A 62 6.12 -13.73 -5.22
N VAL A 63 6.94 -12.69 -5.37
CA VAL A 63 7.75 -12.46 -6.57
C VAL A 63 9.16 -13.01 -6.35
N GLN A 64 9.70 -12.83 -5.15
CA GLN A 64 10.98 -13.38 -4.71
C GLN A 64 10.80 -14.03 -3.33
N GLU A 65 11.72 -14.93 -2.97
CA GLU A 65 11.75 -15.49 -1.62
C GLU A 65 12.29 -14.45 -0.63
N LEU A 66 11.60 -14.30 0.50
CA LEU A 66 12.09 -13.47 1.60
C LEU A 66 13.30 -14.14 2.23
N SER A 67 14.34 -13.37 2.53
CA SER A 67 15.56 -13.87 3.18
C SER A 67 15.34 -14.22 4.67
N ASP A 68 14.34 -13.62 5.31
CA ASP A 68 14.01 -13.80 6.72
C ASP A 68 12.49 -13.80 6.93
N ARG A 69 12.03 -14.54 7.94
CA ARG A 69 10.66 -14.54 8.43
C ARG A 69 10.23 -13.19 8.99
N SER A 70 11.14 -12.45 9.65
CA SER A 70 10.85 -11.13 10.23
C SER A 70 10.35 -10.13 9.19
N LEU A 71 10.89 -10.20 7.96
CA LEU A 71 10.43 -9.39 6.83
C LEU A 71 8.97 -9.71 6.44
N GLY A 72 8.59 -10.98 6.49
CA GLY A 72 7.20 -11.39 6.28
C GLY A 72 6.26 -10.85 7.35
N GLU A 73 6.70 -10.86 8.61
CA GLU A 73 5.93 -10.33 9.75
C GLU A 73 5.75 -8.80 9.66
N GLU A 74 6.74 -8.07 9.15
CA GLU A 74 6.64 -6.64 8.86
C GLU A 74 5.61 -6.34 7.75
N ILE A 75 5.65 -7.12 6.66
CA ILE A 75 4.70 -7.04 5.55
C ILE A 75 3.27 -7.32 6.03
N ASP A 76 3.07 -8.43 6.75
CA ASP A 76 1.76 -8.82 7.28
C ASP A 76 1.23 -7.75 8.22
N SER A 77 2.07 -7.25 9.14
CA SER A 77 1.71 -6.17 10.04
C SER A 77 1.21 -4.96 9.26
N PHE A 78 1.96 -4.50 8.26
CA PHE A 78 1.60 -3.33 7.43
C PHE A 78 0.24 -3.51 6.77
N VAL A 79 0.02 -4.65 6.13
CA VAL A 79 -1.23 -4.93 5.41
C VAL A 79 -2.41 -4.99 6.37
N ASP A 80 -2.27 -5.64 7.52
CA ASP A 80 -3.34 -5.68 8.52
C ASP A 80 -3.71 -4.27 8.99
N ALA A 81 -2.73 -3.47 9.41
CA ALA A 81 -3.01 -2.11 9.89
C ALA A 81 -3.56 -1.18 8.80
N PHE A 82 -3.12 -1.36 7.54
CA PHE A 82 -3.70 -0.63 6.42
C PHE A 82 -5.21 -0.92 6.31
N PHE A 83 -5.63 -2.18 6.32
CA PHE A 83 -7.06 -2.53 6.17
C PHE A 83 -7.89 -2.34 7.44
N GLU A 84 -7.28 -2.20 8.62
CA GLU A 84 -7.98 -1.86 9.87
C GLU A 84 -8.43 -0.39 9.94
N ARG A 85 -7.91 0.47 9.07
CA ARG A 85 -8.31 1.88 9.05
C ARG A 85 -9.72 2.08 8.51
N ARG A 86 -10.45 3.01 9.12
CA ARG A 86 -11.78 3.43 8.67
C ARG A 86 -11.81 3.91 7.22
N GLU A 87 -10.75 4.57 6.75
CA GLU A 87 -10.67 5.09 5.38
C GLU A 87 -10.66 3.96 4.34
N PHE A 88 -10.29 2.75 4.75
CA PHE A 88 -10.22 1.56 3.92
C PHE A 88 -11.26 0.52 4.30
N TYR A 89 -12.28 0.85 5.10
CA TYR A 89 -13.27 -0.13 5.57
C TYR A 89 -14.22 -0.59 4.45
N ASP A 90 -14.72 0.35 3.65
CA ASP A 90 -15.63 0.12 2.54
C ASP A 90 -15.28 0.97 1.31
N LEU A 91 -16.02 0.74 0.23
CA LEU A 91 -15.77 1.39 -1.06
C LEU A 91 -16.07 2.89 -1.06
N ASP A 92 -17.06 3.32 -0.29
CA ASP A 92 -17.47 4.73 -0.25
C ASP A 92 -16.40 5.54 0.48
N SER A 93 -15.96 5.04 1.64
CA SER A 93 -14.87 5.61 2.44
C SER A 93 -13.56 5.64 1.66
N LEU A 94 -13.22 4.54 0.97
CA LEU A 94 -12.04 4.46 0.10
C LEU A 94 -12.11 5.49 -1.03
N SER A 95 -13.26 5.57 -1.71
CA SER A 95 -13.43 6.48 -2.84
C SER A 95 -13.36 7.94 -2.41
N GLU A 96 -13.93 8.28 -1.26
CA GLU A 96 -13.81 9.63 -0.67
C GLU A 96 -12.37 9.93 -0.29
N PHE A 97 -11.69 8.99 0.35
CA PHE A 97 -10.30 9.13 0.72
C PHE A 97 -9.40 9.38 -0.51
N CYS A 98 -9.54 8.56 -1.56
CA CYS A 98 -8.77 8.69 -2.80
C CYS A 98 -8.90 10.08 -3.43
N ARG A 99 -10.12 10.62 -3.52
CA ARG A 99 -10.38 11.94 -4.14
C ARG A 99 -9.68 13.09 -3.43
N ASN A 100 -9.45 12.97 -2.13
CA ASN A 100 -8.92 14.06 -1.30
C ASN A 100 -7.41 13.93 -1.05
N TYR A 101 -6.91 12.70 -0.86
CA TYR A 101 -5.58 12.48 -0.29
C TYR A 101 -4.62 11.69 -1.20
N ALA A 102 -5.13 10.92 -2.16
CA ALA A 102 -4.28 10.09 -3.02
C ALA A 102 -3.79 10.82 -4.29
N ALA A 103 -2.71 10.34 -4.88
CA ALA A 103 -2.24 10.83 -6.18
C ALA A 103 -3.05 10.21 -7.32
N ALA A 104 -3.82 11.02 -8.04
CA ALA A 104 -4.54 10.58 -9.23
C ALA A 104 -3.57 10.11 -10.33
N THR A 105 -4.04 9.15 -11.13
CA THR A 105 -3.35 8.71 -12.35
C THR A 105 -4.02 9.30 -13.60
N THR A 106 -3.62 8.84 -14.79
CA THR A 106 -4.34 9.17 -16.04
C THR A 106 -5.73 8.53 -16.11
N ASP A 107 -5.97 7.45 -15.35
CA ASP A 107 -7.31 6.88 -15.18
C ASP A 107 -7.98 7.56 -13.97
N PRO A 108 -9.17 8.18 -14.12
CA PRO A 108 -9.86 8.89 -13.04
C PRO A 108 -10.35 7.98 -11.90
N THR A 109 -10.29 6.67 -12.10
CA THR A 109 -10.66 5.64 -11.11
C THR A 109 -9.46 4.92 -10.52
N GLU A 110 -8.23 5.31 -10.89
CA GLU A 110 -7.01 4.75 -10.33
C GLU A 110 -6.16 5.83 -9.63
N TYR A 111 -5.69 5.50 -8.44
CA TYR A 111 -4.91 6.38 -7.58
C TYR A 111 -3.69 5.65 -7.05
N ASN A 112 -2.68 6.42 -6.64
CA ASN A 112 -1.48 5.94 -5.99
C ASN A 112 -1.32 6.56 -4.61
N LEU A 113 -0.82 5.75 -3.69
CA LEU A 113 -0.18 6.17 -2.45
C LEU A 113 1.17 5.47 -2.35
N PHE A 114 2.00 6.04 -1.50
CA PHE A 114 3.30 5.51 -1.18
C PHE A 114 3.44 5.50 0.33
N SER A 115 4.20 4.55 0.83
CA SER A 115 4.62 4.48 2.21
C SER A 115 5.99 3.83 2.24
N ASP A 116 6.59 3.82 3.40
CA ASP A 116 7.73 2.99 3.68
C ASP A 116 7.63 2.43 5.10
N THR A 117 8.41 1.40 5.36
CA THR A 117 8.68 0.79 6.66
C THR A 117 10.19 0.68 6.85
N GLU A 118 10.68 -0.06 7.85
CA GLU A 118 12.12 -0.19 8.06
C GLU A 118 12.82 -0.80 6.84
N HIS A 119 12.26 -1.89 6.28
CA HIS A 119 12.90 -2.66 5.22
C HIS A 119 12.27 -2.46 3.83
N PHE A 120 11.09 -1.83 3.74
CA PHE A 120 10.36 -1.75 2.48
C PHE A 120 9.99 -0.32 2.06
N ASN A 121 10.13 -0.06 0.77
CA ASN A 121 9.37 0.97 0.07
C ASN A 121 8.06 0.33 -0.42
N ILE A 122 6.92 0.99 -0.22
CA ILE A 122 5.60 0.40 -0.44
C ILE A 122 4.81 1.25 -1.43
N TRP A 123 4.48 0.67 -2.57
CA TRP A 123 3.60 1.29 -3.55
C TRP A 123 2.19 0.72 -3.43
N ILE A 124 1.23 1.62 -3.26
CA ILE A 124 -0.17 1.28 -3.07
C ILE A 124 -0.96 1.81 -4.27
N ARG A 125 -1.54 0.91 -5.05
CA ARG A 125 -2.48 1.26 -6.13
C ARG A 125 -3.91 1.03 -5.67
N LEU A 126 -4.75 2.04 -5.85
CA LEU A 126 -6.14 2.04 -5.40
C LEU A 126 -7.04 2.20 -6.62
N ILE A 127 -7.83 1.17 -6.94
CA ILE A 127 -8.76 1.15 -8.07
C ILE A 127 -10.18 1.22 -7.52
N THR A 128 -10.87 2.33 -7.82
CA THR A 128 -12.25 2.61 -7.38
C THR A 128 -13.26 2.42 -8.51
N ARG A 129 -12.89 1.67 -9.54
CA ARG A 129 -13.71 1.43 -10.73
C ARG A 129 -14.90 0.53 -10.39
N SER A 130 -16.09 0.91 -10.86
CA SER A 130 -17.30 0.11 -10.63
C SER A 130 -17.14 -1.33 -11.15
N ASN A 131 -17.43 -2.30 -10.29
CA ASN A 131 -17.26 -3.74 -10.53
C ASN A 131 -15.81 -4.25 -10.66
N ASP A 132 -14.81 -3.42 -10.34
CA ASP A 132 -13.38 -3.76 -10.43
C ASP A 132 -12.58 -3.09 -9.30
N TYR A 133 -13.13 -3.13 -8.08
CA TYR A 133 -12.52 -2.51 -6.92
C TYR A 133 -11.36 -3.33 -6.39
N ASN A 134 -10.15 -2.82 -6.56
CA ASN A 134 -8.93 -3.49 -6.17
C ASN A 134 -7.97 -2.54 -5.45
N VAL A 135 -7.28 -3.08 -4.46
CA VAL A 135 -6.12 -2.44 -3.84
C VAL A 135 -4.91 -3.36 -4.03
N TYR A 136 -3.83 -2.81 -4.54
CA TYR A 136 -2.55 -3.51 -4.65
C TYR A 136 -1.57 -2.86 -3.68
N LEU A 137 -0.97 -3.66 -2.80
CA LEU A 137 0.11 -3.24 -1.92
C LEU A 137 1.37 -3.98 -2.37
N THR A 138 2.26 -3.28 -3.05
CA THR A 138 3.51 -3.81 -3.60
C THR A 138 4.67 -3.42 -2.69
N PHE A 139 5.44 -4.41 -2.25
CA PHE A 139 6.58 -4.25 -1.34
C PHE A 139 7.89 -4.34 -2.11
N LEU A 140 8.71 -3.30 -1.99
CA LEU A 140 10.01 -3.17 -2.62
C LEU A 140 11.08 -3.19 -1.53
N GLU A 141 11.96 -4.17 -1.53
CA GLU A 141 13.06 -4.24 -0.55
C GLU A 141 13.98 -3.02 -0.70
N LYS A 142 14.45 -2.42 0.39
CA LYS A 142 15.32 -1.23 0.38
C LYS A 142 16.78 -1.57 0.09
#